data_AF-A0A3F2RRI8-F1
#
_entry.id   AF-A0A3F2RRI8-F1
#
_cell.length_a   1.000
_cell.length_b   1.000
_cell.length_c   1.000
_cell.angle_alpha   90.00
_cell.angle_beta   90.00
_cell.angle_gamma   90.00
#
_symmetry.space_group_name_H-M   'P 1'
#
loop_
_entity.id
_entity.type
_entity.pdbx_description
1 polymer ?
#
loop_
_entity_poly.entity_id
_entity_poly.type
_entity_poly.pdbx_seq_one_letter_code
_entity_poly.pdbx_strand_id
1 'polypeptide(L)'
;MLHRRENSGDGSQRRYVRASDRRLAEVVAQASRRIDWDDLRRRHSKVADVTTETQLDGTLVTATCIIECSIAEISALVNPPTSQHYVCAMRELIGRDFIYGAIVHHAKEITTQDVTVKTVTLMKRHLLARSEQWCFVSSVKALEPSASPIQADAPDAEPASAVIARVLSNVLGSATPEEKPMVIRVIKHLLNPKARVESKFRADPIDLARSLGHLVQEEKLSDSLAEEETNQATEASLEDGETPPLAGATGRLYPLRYQDVSDNAEPADLPSHPVPVDESRRLGWIDSHPSIVCHMMDLPELQLLCDVARGELRCDATLVTIIGPDASYVVASTDAGWRGCSIPRDHSICAHTLMSKEPLLVPHPEADVRFSAMNLVRRDGVRFYFGFPILISYPEGDTTAIGTFCCVHAGQSRNVSESQYALMTTLAEGATRVMESHASLLLKQS
;
A
#
# COMPACT_ATOMS: atom_id res chain seq x y z
N MET A 1 75.66 -20.55 -19.05
CA MET A 1 75.90 -19.81 -20.31
C MET A 1 74.84 -20.26 -21.31
N LEU A 2 73.80 -19.45 -21.50
CA LEU A 2 73.08 -19.22 -22.77
C LEU A 2 71.70 -18.60 -22.47
N HIS A 3 71.42 -17.59 -23.27
CA HIS A 3 70.43 -16.54 -23.12
C HIS A 3 69.35 -16.76 -24.19
N ARG A 4 68.11 -16.40 -23.84
CA ARG A 4 67.20 -15.52 -24.63
C ARG A 4 66.58 -16.08 -25.93
N ARG A 5 65.24 -16.08 -26.00
CA ARG A 5 64.48 -15.07 -26.76
C ARG A 5 62.97 -15.12 -26.51
N GLU A 6 62.42 -13.90 -26.44
CA GLU A 6 61.01 -13.54 -26.43
C GLU A 6 60.30 -14.03 -27.69
N ASN A 7 59.00 -14.34 -27.55
CA ASN A 7 58.05 -14.07 -28.62
C ASN A 7 56.77 -13.49 -28.03
N SER A 8 56.49 -12.27 -28.47
CA SER A 8 55.34 -11.43 -28.19
C SER A 8 54.17 -11.76 -29.12
N GLY A 9 52.94 -11.57 -28.62
CA GLY A 9 51.88 -10.94 -29.42
C GLY A 9 50.82 -11.84 -30.06
N ASP A 10 49.74 -12.02 -29.31
CA ASP A 10 48.32 -11.83 -29.67
C ASP A 10 47.66 -12.66 -30.80
N GLY A 11 46.51 -13.23 -30.45
CA GLY A 11 45.67 -14.07 -31.32
C GLY A 11 44.65 -14.93 -30.57
N SER A 12 43.82 -14.30 -29.73
CA SER A 12 42.49 -14.75 -29.25
C SER A 12 42.29 -16.22 -28.78
N GLN A 13 42.09 -16.44 -27.48
CA GLN A 13 41.13 -17.44 -26.99
C GLN A 13 40.63 -17.15 -25.56
N ARG A 14 39.31 -17.11 -25.40
CA ARG A 14 38.58 -16.85 -24.15
C ARG A 14 38.66 -18.03 -23.17
N ARG A 15 38.66 -17.69 -21.87
CA ARG A 15 38.21 -18.43 -20.66
C ARG A 15 38.86 -19.79 -20.32
N TYR A 16 39.42 -19.88 -19.11
CA TYR A 16 39.05 -20.91 -18.12
C TYR A 16 39.17 -20.34 -16.70
N VAL A 17 38.02 -20.10 -16.05
CA VAL A 17 37.93 -19.96 -14.60
C VAL A 17 38.05 -21.37 -14.01
N ARG A 18 39.00 -21.60 -13.09
CA ARG A 18 39.15 -22.88 -12.39
C ARG A 18 38.30 -22.92 -11.11
N ALA A 19 37.71 -24.08 -10.82
CA ALA A 19 37.00 -24.37 -9.58
C ALA A 19 37.89 -24.14 -8.35
N SER A 20 37.23 -23.72 -7.27
CA SER A 20 37.79 -23.26 -5.99
C SER A 20 38.94 -24.11 -5.46
N ASP A 21 40.06 -23.44 -5.21
CA ASP A 21 41.26 -23.96 -4.59
C ASP A 21 40.92 -24.66 -3.25
N ARG A 22 41.35 -25.91 -3.06
CA ARG A 22 41.18 -26.69 -1.81
C ARG A 22 41.68 -25.92 -0.58
N ARG A 23 42.65 -25.03 -0.80
CA ARG A 23 43.20 -24.15 0.22
C ARG A 23 42.17 -23.11 0.72
N LEU A 24 41.24 -22.67 -0.13
CA LEU A 24 40.14 -21.77 0.24
C LEU A 24 39.12 -22.47 1.15
N ALA A 25 38.82 -23.75 0.89
CA ALA A 25 37.95 -24.55 1.75
C ALA A 25 38.56 -24.79 3.13
N GLU A 26 39.87 -25.06 3.20
CA GLU A 26 40.59 -25.21 4.48
C GLU A 26 40.66 -23.88 5.27
N VAL A 27 40.83 -22.75 4.57
CA VAL A 27 40.79 -21.41 5.19
C VAL A 27 39.40 -21.08 5.73
N VAL A 28 38.32 -21.42 5.01
CA VAL A 28 36.94 -21.24 5.48
C VAL A 28 36.63 -22.13 6.69
N ALA A 29 37.09 -23.38 6.69
CA ALA A 29 36.92 -24.29 7.82
C ALA A 29 37.76 -23.93 9.06
N GLN A 30 38.86 -23.17 8.89
CA GLN A 30 39.62 -22.57 9.99
C GLN A 30 39.00 -21.25 10.45
N ALA A 31 38.43 -20.46 9.54
CA ALA A 31 37.75 -19.22 9.86
C ALA A 31 36.46 -19.48 10.66
N SER A 32 35.67 -20.49 10.29
CA SER A 32 34.43 -20.85 11.00
C SER A 32 34.65 -21.30 12.45
N ARG A 33 35.81 -21.93 12.73
CA ARG A 33 36.23 -22.34 14.08
C ARG A 33 36.71 -21.18 14.95
N ARG A 34 36.93 -20.00 14.38
CA ARG A 34 37.36 -18.77 15.08
C ARG A 34 36.22 -17.79 15.32
N ILE A 35 35.02 -18.09 14.84
CA ILE A 35 33.83 -17.29 15.09
C ILE A 35 33.25 -17.75 16.42
N ASP A 36 33.23 -16.85 17.39
CA ASP A 36 32.56 -17.06 18.67
C ASP A 36 31.05 -16.86 18.45
N TRP A 37 30.38 -17.96 18.10
CA TRP A 37 28.96 -17.99 17.77
C TRP A 37 28.05 -17.60 18.94
N ASP A 38 28.55 -17.69 20.17
CA ASP A 38 27.82 -17.29 21.37
C ASP A 38 27.88 -15.77 21.62
N ASP A 39 28.86 -15.07 21.04
CA ASP A 39 28.92 -13.60 21.05
C ASP A 39 28.00 -12.97 19.99
N LEU A 40 27.84 -13.63 18.84
CA LEU A 40 26.91 -13.22 17.78
C LEU A 40 25.42 -13.36 18.17
N ARG A 41 25.09 -14.32 19.05
CA ARG A 41 23.73 -14.48 19.61
C ARG A 41 23.27 -13.33 20.50
N ARG A 42 24.20 -12.49 20.99
CA ARG A 42 23.90 -11.42 21.97
C ARG A 42 23.64 -10.05 21.35
N ARG A 43 23.47 -9.95 20.02
CA ARG A 43 23.03 -8.72 19.36
C ARG A 43 21.68 -8.98 18.68
N HIS A 44 20.62 -8.40 19.25
CA HIS A 44 19.21 -8.44 18.80
C HIS A 44 19.06 -8.27 17.27
N SER A 45 18.15 -8.94 16.54
CA SER A 45 16.68 -9.03 16.71
C SER A 45 16.12 -10.48 16.81
N LYS A 46 14.92 -10.62 17.38
CA LYS A 46 14.35 -11.81 18.06
C LYS A 46 14.12 -13.09 17.24
N VAL A 47 14.37 -13.16 15.94
CA VAL A 47 14.37 -14.43 15.19
C VAL A 47 15.44 -14.38 14.10
N ALA A 48 16.63 -14.86 14.43
CA ALA A 48 17.60 -15.31 13.45
C ALA A 48 17.84 -16.80 13.71
N ASP A 49 17.30 -17.66 12.85
CA ASP A 49 17.57 -19.10 12.92
C ASP A 49 18.65 -19.42 11.88
N VAL A 50 19.68 -20.14 12.33
CA VAL A 50 20.80 -20.54 11.46
C VAL A 50 20.83 -22.06 11.45
N THR A 51 20.32 -22.65 10.38
CA THR A 51 20.34 -24.10 10.18
C THR A 51 21.55 -24.50 9.36
N THR A 52 22.27 -25.51 9.83
CA THR A 52 23.44 -26.05 9.14
C THR A 52 23.11 -27.48 8.72
N GLU A 53 23.00 -27.72 7.42
CA GLU A 53 22.74 -29.05 6.87
C GLU A 53 23.98 -29.55 6.13
N THR A 54 24.36 -30.81 6.37
CA THR A 54 25.50 -31.43 5.70
C THR A 54 24.97 -32.27 4.54
N GLN A 55 25.27 -31.89 3.31
CA GLN A 55 24.94 -32.66 2.10
C GLN A 55 26.21 -33.29 1.49
N LEU A 56 26.01 -34.25 0.58
CA LEU A 56 27.07 -35.02 -0.08
C LEU A 56 28.13 -34.15 -0.79
N ASP A 57 27.77 -32.92 -1.19
CA ASP A 57 28.65 -31.99 -1.91
C ASP A 57 29.05 -30.73 -1.09
N GLY A 58 28.75 -30.67 0.21
CA GLY A 58 29.19 -29.57 1.07
C GLY A 58 28.30 -29.27 2.28
N THR A 59 28.72 -28.29 3.09
CA THR A 59 27.93 -27.77 4.22
C THR A 59 27.12 -26.57 3.78
N LEU A 60 25.79 -26.66 3.85
CA LEU A 60 24.89 -25.54 3.63
C LEU A 60 24.64 -24.83 4.97
N VAL A 61 25.02 -23.56 5.06
CA VAL A 61 24.68 -22.69 6.20
C VAL A 61 23.57 -21.76 5.74
N THR A 62 22.36 -21.98 6.25
CA THR A 62 21.20 -21.12 5.99
C THR A 62 21.04 -20.20 7.18
N ALA A 63 21.21 -18.89 6.97
CA ALA A 63 20.92 -17.88 7.98
C ALA A 63 19.65 -17.13 7.60
N THR A 64 18.62 -17.23 8.42
CA THR A 64 17.40 -16.43 8.29
C THR A 64 17.53 -15.20 9.17
N CYS A 65 17.23 -14.02 8.62
CA CYS A 65 17.12 -12.80 9.42
C CYS A 65 15.89 -12.00 8.96
N ILE A 66 15.34 -11.23 9.88
CA ILE A 66 14.27 -10.28 9.59
C ILE A 66 14.93 -8.92 9.41
N ILE A 67 14.75 -8.32 8.23
CA ILE A 67 15.23 -6.97 7.91
C ILE A 67 14.00 -6.08 7.73
N GLU A 68 13.84 -5.08 8.58
CA GLU A 68 12.76 -4.09 8.46
C GLU A 68 13.09 -3.13 7.32
N CYS A 69 12.50 -3.39 6.15
CA CYS A 69 12.74 -2.59 4.95
C CYS A 69 11.54 -2.68 3.99
N SER A 70 11.38 -1.67 3.13
CA SER A 70 10.40 -1.72 2.04
C SER A 70 10.80 -2.70 0.95
N ILE A 71 9.84 -3.15 0.13
CA ILE A 71 10.11 -4.00 -1.04
C ILE A 71 11.10 -3.31 -1.99
N ALA A 72 11.02 -1.98 -2.12
CA ALA A 72 11.97 -1.21 -2.92
C ALA A 72 13.37 -1.18 -2.30
N GLU A 73 13.48 -1.08 -0.97
CA GLU A 73 14.77 -1.10 -0.24
C GLU A 73 15.44 -2.47 -0.31
N ILE A 74 14.71 -3.56 -0.09
CA ILE A 74 15.26 -4.92 -0.26
C ILE A 74 15.59 -5.19 -1.72
N SER A 75 14.77 -4.72 -2.68
CA SER A 75 15.06 -4.81 -4.11
C SER A 75 16.31 -4.02 -4.48
N ALA A 76 16.50 -2.81 -3.94
CA ALA A 76 17.69 -2.00 -4.15
C ALA A 76 18.95 -2.63 -3.53
N LEU A 77 18.81 -3.35 -2.41
CA LEU A 77 19.92 -4.09 -1.81
C LEU A 77 20.25 -5.36 -2.60
N VAL A 78 19.23 -6.09 -3.04
CA VAL A 78 19.33 -7.42 -3.66
C VAL A 78 19.66 -7.31 -5.15
N ASN A 79 19.15 -6.31 -5.86
CA ASN A 79 19.45 -6.00 -7.25
C ASN A 79 19.82 -4.50 -7.52
N PRO A 80 20.91 -3.99 -6.91
CA PRO A 80 21.35 -2.62 -7.15
C PRO A 80 21.88 -2.43 -8.58
N PRO A 81 21.45 -1.38 -9.31
CA PRO A 81 21.88 -1.15 -10.69
C PRO A 81 23.34 -0.67 -10.79
N THR A 82 23.87 -0.02 -9.74
CA THR A 82 25.26 0.45 -9.68
C THR A 82 25.84 0.29 -8.27
N SER A 83 27.17 0.26 -8.17
CA SER A 83 27.87 0.26 -6.87
C SER A 83 27.49 1.46 -5.99
N GLN A 84 27.15 2.61 -6.58
CA GLN A 84 26.71 3.79 -5.83
C GLN A 84 25.34 3.56 -5.18
N HIS A 85 24.38 2.97 -5.91
CA HIS A 85 23.06 2.63 -5.36
C HIS A 85 23.17 1.56 -4.28
N TYR A 86 24.01 0.55 -4.49
CA TYR A 86 24.33 -0.46 -3.48
C TYR A 86 24.90 0.16 -2.20
N VAL A 87 25.87 1.09 -2.34
CA VAL A 87 26.46 1.81 -1.20
C VAL A 87 25.42 2.66 -0.47
N CYS A 88 24.52 3.34 -1.18
CA CYS A 88 23.43 4.09 -0.55
C CYS A 88 22.52 3.16 0.24
N ALA A 89 22.02 2.07 -0.36
CA ALA A 89 21.17 1.11 0.31
C ALA A 89 21.83 0.50 1.56
N MET A 90 23.12 0.15 1.48
CA MET A 90 23.87 -0.40 2.61
C MET A 90 24.10 0.63 3.73
N ARG A 91 24.26 1.92 3.39
CA ARG A 91 24.36 2.98 4.39
C ARG A 91 23.03 3.24 5.08
N GLU A 92 21.92 3.19 4.36
CA GLU A 92 20.58 3.32 4.96
C GLU A 92 20.28 2.12 5.88
N LEU A 93 20.59 0.90 5.45
CA LEU A 93 20.24 -0.32 6.19
C LEU A 93 21.17 -0.64 7.37
N ILE A 94 22.48 -0.41 7.23
CA ILE A 94 23.50 -0.79 8.24
C ILE A 94 24.05 0.43 8.99
N GLY A 95 23.80 1.64 8.48
CA GLY A 95 24.18 2.87 9.14
C GLY A 95 25.70 3.00 9.31
N ARG A 96 26.10 3.43 10.52
CA ARG A 96 27.50 3.77 10.84
C ARG A 96 28.45 2.57 10.85
N ASP A 97 27.93 1.35 10.83
CA ASP A 97 28.74 0.14 10.80
C ASP A 97 29.17 -0.26 9.38
N PHE A 98 28.61 0.36 8.33
CA PHE A 98 29.06 0.16 6.96
C PHE A 98 30.22 1.10 6.60
N ILE A 99 31.35 0.52 6.18
CA ILE A 99 32.54 1.28 5.77
C ILE A 99 32.59 1.43 4.26
N TYR A 100 32.44 0.33 3.52
CA TYR A 100 32.61 0.29 2.07
C TYR A 100 31.92 -0.94 1.45
N GLY A 101 31.53 -0.84 0.19
CA GLY A 101 31.01 -1.96 -0.59
C GLY A 101 30.94 -1.63 -2.07
N ALA A 102 30.98 -2.64 -2.94
CA ALA A 102 30.87 -2.47 -4.38
C ALA A 102 30.26 -3.69 -5.07
N ILE A 103 29.68 -3.48 -6.25
CA ILE A 103 29.34 -4.55 -7.19
C ILE A 103 30.61 -4.84 -8.00
N VAL A 104 31.11 -6.07 -7.89
CA VAL A 104 32.35 -6.52 -8.55
C VAL A 104 32.05 -7.11 -9.92
N HIS A 105 30.92 -7.81 -10.06
CA HIS A 105 30.51 -8.42 -11.31
C HIS A 105 28.99 -8.53 -11.41
N HIS A 106 28.46 -8.38 -12.61
CA HIS A 106 27.05 -8.56 -12.92
C HIS A 106 26.94 -9.46 -14.15
N ALA A 107 26.36 -10.64 -13.99
CA ALA A 107 26.20 -11.61 -15.09
C ALA A 107 24.72 -11.66 -15.51
N LYS A 108 24.41 -11.10 -16.69
CA LYS A 108 23.05 -11.11 -17.28
C LYS A 108 22.73 -12.37 -18.11
N GLU A 109 23.70 -13.28 -18.29
CA GLU A 109 23.63 -14.35 -19.30
C GLU A 109 23.31 -15.74 -18.72
N ILE A 110 22.48 -15.84 -17.66
CA ILE A 110 21.88 -17.11 -17.24
C ILE A 110 20.37 -16.93 -17.20
N THR A 111 19.67 -17.62 -18.10
CA THR A 111 18.34 -17.32 -18.64
C THR A 111 17.13 -17.46 -17.68
N THR A 112 17.27 -17.19 -16.38
CA THR A 112 16.12 -17.00 -15.46
C THR A 112 16.47 -16.23 -14.16
N GLN A 113 17.72 -15.79 -13.95
CA GLN A 113 18.17 -15.24 -12.67
C GLN A 113 19.19 -14.10 -12.87
N ASP A 114 19.00 -12.99 -12.16
CA ASP A 114 19.99 -11.90 -12.10
C ASP A 114 21.03 -12.24 -11.02
N VAL A 115 22.28 -12.46 -11.43
CA VAL A 115 23.36 -12.85 -10.52
C VAL A 115 24.37 -11.71 -10.39
N THR A 116 24.57 -11.26 -9.15
CA THR A 116 25.50 -10.18 -8.81
C THR A 116 26.53 -10.64 -7.78
N VAL A 117 27.80 -10.30 -8.01
CA VAL A 117 28.89 -10.49 -7.06
C VAL A 117 29.17 -9.17 -6.36
N LYS A 118 29.07 -9.14 -5.03
CA LYS A 118 29.17 -7.93 -4.21
C LYS A 118 30.21 -8.09 -3.12
N THR A 119 30.75 -6.96 -2.67
CA THR A 119 31.61 -6.88 -1.50
C THR A 119 31.03 -5.95 -0.46
N VAL A 120 31.33 -6.21 0.82
CA VAL A 120 31.02 -5.30 1.93
C VAL A 120 32.15 -5.31 2.95
N THR A 121 32.42 -4.15 3.54
CA THR A 121 33.32 -3.94 4.66
C THR A 121 32.55 -3.33 5.82
N LEU A 122 32.53 -4.01 6.97
CA LEU A 122 31.80 -3.61 8.17
C LEU A 122 32.74 -3.29 9.33
N MET A 123 32.37 -2.31 10.14
CA MET A 123 33.11 -1.91 11.33
C MET A 123 32.88 -2.91 12.47
N LYS A 124 33.96 -3.44 13.06
CA LYS A 124 33.90 -4.19 14.31
C LYS A 124 34.23 -3.29 15.49
N ARG A 125 33.27 -3.15 16.43
CA ARG A 125 33.36 -2.25 17.59
C ARG A 125 34.04 -2.90 18.82
N HIS A 126 35.24 -3.46 18.67
CA HIS A 126 36.05 -3.91 19.80
C HIS A 126 37.49 -3.40 19.70
N LEU A 127 38.17 -3.22 20.84
CA LEU A 127 39.56 -2.75 20.86
C LEU A 127 40.43 -3.73 20.04
N LEU A 128 41.19 -3.19 19.08
CA LEU A 128 42.07 -3.93 18.15
C LEU A 128 41.37 -4.83 17.11
N ALA A 129 40.05 -4.68 16.91
CA ALA A 129 39.35 -5.37 15.84
C ALA A 129 39.86 -4.97 14.45
N ARG A 130 39.94 -5.94 13.53
CA ARG A 130 39.93 -5.62 12.10
C ARG A 130 38.49 -5.55 11.62
N SER A 131 38.21 -4.58 10.75
CA SER A 131 36.95 -4.51 10.01
C SER A 131 36.69 -5.82 9.28
N GLU A 132 35.43 -6.20 9.22
CA GLU A 132 35.01 -7.44 8.56
C GLU A 132 34.84 -7.20 7.07
N GLN A 133 35.37 -8.08 6.22
CA GLN A 133 35.29 -7.96 4.75
C GLN A 133 34.69 -9.21 4.13
N TRP A 134 33.62 -9.04 3.38
CA TRP A 134 32.85 -10.13 2.80
C TRP A 134 32.81 -9.96 1.28
N CYS A 135 32.88 -11.09 0.56
CA CYS A 135 32.59 -11.19 -0.86
C CYS A 135 31.54 -12.27 -1.04
N PHE A 136 30.41 -11.94 -1.63
CA PHE A 136 29.27 -12.85 -1.72
C PHE A 136 28.55 -12.71 -3.05
N VAL A 137 27.80 -13.75 -3.40
CA VAL A 137 27.00 -13.83 -4.62
C VAL A 137 25.54 -13.76 -4.22
N SER A 138 24.80 -12.81 -4.79
CA SER A 138 23.34 -12.76 -4.72
C SER A 138 22.74 -13.18 -6.04
N SER A 139 21.81 -14.15 -6.00
CA SER A 139 20.98 -14.54 -7.13
C SER A 139 19.55 -14.11 -6.86
N VAL A 140 18.95 -13.41 -7.82
CA VAL A 140 17.59 -12.89 -7.73
C VAL A 140 16.77 -13.51 -8.84
N LYS A 141 15.74 -14.25 -8.45
CA LYS A 141 14.71 -14.71 -9.37
C LYS A 141 13.49 -13.83 -9.17
N ALA A 142 13.12 -13.06 -10.20
CA ALA A 142 11.79 -12.47 -10.24
C ALA A 142 10.78 -13.63 -10.18
N LEU A 143 9.97 -13.67 -9.13
CA LEU A 143 8.75 -14.45 -9.19
C LEU A 143 7.89 -13.78 -10.26
N GLU A 144 7.18 -14.58 -11.07
CA GLU A 144 6.13 -14.08 -11.96
C GLU A 144 5.34 -13.01 -11.18
N PRO A 145 5.06 -11.82 -11.77
CA PRO A 145 4.33 -10.77 -11.06
C PRO A 145 3.13 -11.43 -10.43
N SER A 146 3.03 -11.37 -9.09
CA SER A 146 1.81 -11.77 -8.41
C SER A 146 0.69 -11.09 -9.17
N ALA A 147 -0.29 -11.87 -9.64
CA ALA A 147 -1.45 -11.32 -10.33
C ALA A 147 -1.89 -10.04 -9.62
N SER A 148 -2.14 -8.97 -10.39
CA SER A 148 -2.57 -7.69 -9.84
C SER A 148 -3.54 -7.93 -8.68
N PRO A 149 -3.37 -7.25 -7.52
CA PRO A 149 -4.26 -7.44 -6.39
C PRO A 149 -5.71 -7.09 -6.77
N ILE A 150 -5.89 -6.38 -7.89
CA ILE A 150 -7.15 -6.27 -8.62
C ILE A 150 -7.21 -7.33 -9.72
N GLN A 151 -8.21 -8.21 -9.64
CA GLN A 151 -8.48 -9.26 -10.60
C GLN A 151 -9.54 -8.82 -11.60
N ALA A 152 -9.38 -9.23 -12.86
CA ALA A 152 -10.41 -9.09 -13.88
C ALA A 152 -11.70 -9.78 -13.41
N ASP A 153 -12.83 -9.18 -13.77
CA ASP A 153 -14.13 -9.75 -13.46
C ASP A 153 -14.34 -11.12 -14.14
N ALA A 154 -15.12 -11.98 -13.49
CA ALA A 154 -15.56 -13.23 -14.13
C ALA A 154 -16.48 -12.89 -15.33
N PRO A 155 -16.54 -13.73 -16.38
CA PRO A 155 -17.35 -13.45 -17.58
C PRO A 155 -18.84 -13.22 -17.30
N ASP A 156 -19.35 -13.71 -16.18
CA ASP A 156 -20.73 -13.62 -15.71
C ASP A 156 -20.91 -12.64 -14.53
N ALA A 157 -19.87 -11.90 -14.16
CA ALA A 157 -19.93 -10.93 -13.06
C ALA A 157 -20.91 -9.78 -13.39
N GLU A 158 -21.74 -9.43 -12.42
CA GLU A 158 -22.63 -8.28 -12.52
C GLU A 158 -21.79 -6.98 -12.47
N PRO A 159 -21.98 -6.03 -13.41
CA PRO A 159 -21.23 -4.78 -13.38
C PRO A 159 -21.60 -3.95 -12.16
N ALA A 160 -20.66 -3.10 -11.70
CA ALA A 160 -20.83 -2.29 -10.50
C ALA A 160 -22.11 -1.43 -10.51
N SER A 161 -22.52 -0.90 -11.66
CA SER A 161 -23.75 -0.12 -11.83
C SER A 161 -25.00 -0.94 -11.53
N ALA A 162 -25.07 -2.19 -12.00
CA ALA A 162 -26.19 -3.09 -11.76
C ALA A 162 -26.23 -3.55 -10.29
N VAL A 163 -25.07 -3.86 -9.69
CA VAL A 163 -24.97 -4.19 -8.26
C VAL A 163 -25.50 -3.05 -7.39
N ILE A 164 -24.99 -1.83 -7.58
CA ILE A 164 -25.42 -0.65 -6.81
C ILE A 164 -26.92 -0.41 -6.99
N ALA A 165 -27.42 -0.47 -8.23
CA ALA A 165 -28.83 -0.29 -8.50
C ALA A 165 -29.69 -1.34 -7.79
N ARG A 166 -29.35 -2.63 -7.91
CA ARG A 166 -30.06 -3.74 -7.26
C ARG A 166 -30.13 -3.57 -5.75
N VAL A 167 -29.01 -3.26 -5.10
CA VAL A 167 -28.97 -3.09 -3.64
C VAL A 167 -29.80 -1.89 -3.20
N LEU A 168 -29.62 -0.73 -3.83
CA LEU A 168 -30.38 0.48 -3.47
C LEU A 168 -31.88 0.35 -3.78
N SER A 169 -32.27 -0.39 -4.82
CA SER A 169 -33.67 -0.72 -5.11
C SER A 169 -34.30 -1.52 -3.98
N ASN A 170 -33.59 -2.55 -3.49
CA ASN A 170 -34.07 -3.38 -2.39
C ASN A 170 -34.19 -2.56 -1.10
N VAL A 171 -33.23 -1.68 -0.82
CA VAL A 171 -33.28 -0.77 0.32
C VAL A 171 -34.47 0.19 0.18
N LEU A 172 -34.67 0.82 -0.98
CA LEU A 172 -35.78 1.74 -1.21
C LEU A 172 -37.16 1.06 -1.10
N GLY A 173 -37.26 -0.18 -1.60
CA GLY A 173 -38.50 -0.97 -1.55
C GLY A 173 -38.85 -1.49 -0.14
N SER A 174 -37.87 -1.67 0.73
CA SER A 174 -38.06 -2.09 2.12
C SER A 174 -38.05 -0.95 3.14
N ALA A 175 -37.63 0.25 2.73
CA ALA A 175 -37.57 1.45 3.57
C ALA A 175 -38.95 1.96 3.97
N THR A 176 -39.05 2.46 5.20
CA THR A 176 -40.23 3.16 5.70
C THR A 176 -40.43 4.50 4.97
N PRO A 177 -41.65 5.09 4.98
CA PRO A 177 -41.90 6.40 4.37
C PRO A 177 -40.98 7.52 4.88
N GLU A 178 -40.48 7.41 6.11
CA GLU A 178 -39.56 8.37 6.73
C GLU A 178 -38.11 8.19 6.27
N GLU A 179 -37.71 6.96 5.93
CA GLU A 179 -36.36 6.63 5.46
C GLU A 179 -36.17 6.89 3.96
N LYS A 180 -37.25 6.75 3.17
CA LYS A 180 -37.22 6.94 1.70
C LYS A 180 -36.54 8.23 1.24
N PRO A 181 -36.81 9.42 1.82
CA PRO A 181 -36.11 10.65 1.44
C PRO A 181 -34.59 10.57 1.60
N MET A 182 -34.10 9.89 2.64
CA MET A 182 -32.66 9.69 2.86
C MET A 182 -32.06 8.79 1.77
N VAL A 183 -32.70 7.66 1.47
CA VAL A 183 -32.27 6.73 0.40
C VAL A 183 -32.23 7.45 -0.95
N ILE A 184 -33.24 8.26 -1.26
CA ILE A 184 -33.30 9.07 -2.48
C ILE A 184 -32.17 10.10 -2.51
N ARG A 185 -31.83 10.75 -1.39
CA ARG A 185 -30.67 11.66 -1.32
C ARG A 185 -29.37 10.93 -1.64
N VAL A 186 -29.16 9.72 -1.09
CA VAL A 186 -27.98 8.91 -1.41
C VAL A 186 -27.94 8.54 -2.90
N ILE A 187 -29.06 8.09 -3.47
CA ILE A 187 -29.17 7.81 -4.91
C ILE A 187 -28.79 9.06 -5.74
N LYS A 188 -29.32 10.24 -5.40
CA LYS A 188 -28.97 11.50 -6.06
C LYS A 188 -27.49 11.82 -5.93
N HIS A 189 -26.90 11.59 -4.76
CA HIS A 189 -25.47 11.78 -4.55
C HIS A 189 -24.64 10.82 -5.40
N LEU A 190 -25.06 9.59 -5.66
CA LEU A 190 -24.33 8.67 -6.55
C LEU A 190 -24.47 9.04 -8.03
N LEU A 191 -25.64 9.54 -8.44
CA LEU A 191 -25.96 9.86 -9.84
C LEU A 191 -25.38 11.17 -10.37
N ASN A 192 -25.01 12.14 -9.52
CA ASN A 192 -24.59 13.48 -9.97
C ASN A 192 -23.06 13.63 -10.06
N PRO A 193 -22.42 13.42 -11.23
CA PRO A 193 -20.99 13.64 -11.37
C PRO A 193 -20.64 15.13 -11.34
N LYS A 194 -20.19 15.64 -10.19
CA LYS A 194 -19.60 17.00 -10.07
C LYS A 194 -18.33 17.19 -10.93
N ALA A 195 -17.69 16.10 -11.34
CA ALA A 195 -16.61 16.12 -12.29
C ALA A 195 -16.85 15.00 -13.31
N ARG A 196 -17.00 15.35 -14.59
CA ARG A 196 -16.78 14.42 -15.71
C ARG A 196 -15.30 14.06 -15.75
N VAL A 197 -14.81 13.34 -14.74
CA VAL A 197 -13.60 12.56 -14.91
C VAL A 197 -14.11 11.30 -15.60
N GLU A 198 -13.85 11.18 -16.90
CA GLU A 198 -14.00 9.94 -17.67
C GLU A 198 -13.02 8.91 -17.10
N SER A 199 -13.30 8.45 -15.88
CA SER A 199 -12.61 7.33 -15.27
C SER A 199 -13.41 6.08 -15.64
N LYS A 200 -12.78 5.15 -16.35
CA LYS A 200 -13.35 3.83 -16.62
C LYS A 200 -13.46 2.95 -15.37
N PHE A 201 -12.90 3.38 -14.23
CA PHE A 201 -12.79 2.61 -13.00
C PHE A 201 -13.83 2.98 -11.94
N ARG A 202 -15.04 3.35 -12.39
CA ARG A 202 -16.24 3.62 -11.57
C ARG A 202 -17.47 3.02 -12.26
N ALA A 203 -18.57 2.86 -11.52
CA ALA A 203 -19.84 2.47 -12.13
C ALA A 203 -20.26 3.50 -13.20
N ASP A 204 -20.66 3.00 -14.37
CA ASP A 204 -21.14 3.83 -15.48
C ASP A 204 -22.38 4.63 -15.02
N PRO A 205 -22.32 5.98 -15.05
CA PRO A 205 -23.41 6.81 -14.57
C PRO A 205 -24.71 6.67 -15.36
N ILE A 206 -24.62 6.41 -16.67
CA ILE A 206 -25.77 6.27 -17.57
C ILE A 206 -26.45 4.94 -17.30
N ASP A 207 -25.69 3.85 -17.18
CA ASP A 207 -26.23 2.53 -16.84
C ASP A 207 -26.80 2.50 -15.43
N LEU A 208 -26.14 3.18 -14.47
CA LEU A 208 -26.65 3.33 -13.12
C LEU A 208 -27.95 4.15 -13.10
N ALA A 209 -28.01 5.27 -13.84
CA ALA A 209 -29.22 6.07 -14.00
C ALA A 209 -30.34 5.31 -14.70
N ARG A 210 -30.04 4.49 -15.71
CA ARG A 210 -31.04 3.64 -16.39
C ARG A 210 -31.59 2.57 -15.44
N SER A 211 -30.71 1.92 -14.69
CA SER A 211 -31.07 0.86 -13.74
C SER A 211 -31.88 1.41 -12.56
N LEU A 212 -31.58 2.64 -12.11
CA LEU A 212 -32.31 3.31 -11.03
C LEU A 212 -33.55 4.08 -11.51
N GLY A 213 -33.57 4.52 -12.78
CA GLY A 213 -34.61 5.37 -13.36
C GLY A 213 -35.99 4.71 -13.41
N HIS A 214 -36.04 3.38 -13.50
CA HIS A 214 -37.29 2.62 -13.37
C HIS A 214 -37.95 2.79 -11.98
N LEU A 215 -37.18 3.08 -10.93
CA LEU A 215 -37.71 3.27 -9.56
C LEU A 215 -38.13 4.72 -9.29
N VAL A 216 -37.42 5.68 -9.87
CA VAL A 216 -37.70 7.13 -9.68
C VAL A 216 -38.99 7.54 -10.39
N GLN A 217 -39.40 6.84 -11.46
CA GLN A 217 -40.69 7.05 -12.13
C GLN A 217 -41.90 6.60 -11.29
N GLU A 218 -41.76 5.65 -10.37
CA GLU A 218 -42.86 5.19 -9.50
C GLU A 218 -43.14 6.16 -8.33
N GLU A 219 -42.15 6.96 -7.89
CA GLU A 219 -42.29 7.88 -6.75
C GLU A 219 -42.57 9.35 -7.10
N LYS A 220 -42.77 9.69 -8.40
CA LYS A 220 -42.95 11.08 -8.88
C LYS A 220 -41.94 12.06 -8.27
N LEU A 221 -40.65 11.85 -8.54
CA LEU A 221 -39.62 12.87 -8.37
C LEU A 221 -39.15 13.38 -9.74
N SER A 222 -40.08 13.98 -10.49
CA SER A 222 -39.76 14.82 -11.64
C SER A 222 -39.54 16.24 -11.13
N ASP A 223 -38.28 16.57 -10.85
CA ASP A 223 -37.70 17.90 -11.06
C ASP A 223 -36.19 17.76 -10.88
N SER A 224 -35.45 17.93 -11.99
CA SER A 224 -33.98 18.09 -12.16
C SER A 224 -33.32 17.14 -13.20
N LEU A 225 -34.07 16.34 -13.96
CA LEU A 225 -33.51 15.59 -15.08
C LEU A 225 -34.30 15.89 -16.36
N ALA A 226 -34.29 17.15 -16.77
CA ALA A 226 -34.72 17.54 -18.11
C ALA A 226 -33.69 18.49 -18.70
N GLU A 227 -33.25 18.11 -19.90
CA GLU A 227 -32.52 18.90 -20.89
C GLU A 227 -31.04 19.20 -20.60
N GLU A 228 -30.18 18.25 -20.99
CA GLU A 228 -29.02 18.64 -21.80
C GLU A 228 -28.77 17.60 -22.89
N GLU A 229 -28.60 18.11 -24.09
CA GLU A 229 -28.84 17.46 -25.37
C GLU A 229 -27.86 16.32 -25.68
N THR A 230 -28.41 15.30 -26.34
CA THR A 230 -27.69 14.43 -27.28
C THR A 230 -26.74 15.25 -28.16
N ASN A 231 -25.43 15.18 -27.91
CA ASN A 231 -24.43 15.52 -28.90
C ASN A 231 -23.15 14.68 -28.72
N GLN A 232 -22.91 13.85 -29.74
CA GLN A 232 -21.66 13.20 -30.15
C GLN A 232 -20.87 12.46 -29.06
N ALA A 233 -21.18 11.17 -28.94
CA ALA A 233 -20.22 10.17 -28.48
C ALA A 233 -18.97 10.24 -29.37
N THR A 234 -17.90 10.81 -28.85
CA THR A 234 -16.57 10.54 -29.39
C THR A 234 -16.18 9.22 -28.75
N GLU A 235 -16.17 8.15 -29.54
CA GLU A 235 -15.63 6.86 -29.13
C GLU A 235 -14.19 7.07 -28.66
N ALA A 236 -13.99 7.17 -27.35
CA ALA A 236 -12.68 7.03 -26.75
C ALA A 236 -12.27 5.57 -27.00
N SER A 237 -11.21 5.42 -27.78
CA SER A 237 -10.62 4.16 -28.21
C SER A 237 -10.51 3.16 -27.06
N LEU A 238 -11.03 1.95 -27.30
CA LEU A 238 -10.89 0.78 -26.44
C LEU A 238 -9.41 0.37 -26.35
N GLU A 239 -8.67 0.87 -25.35
CA GLU A 239 -7.39 0.30 -24.95
C GLU A 239 -7.60 -0.68 -23.79
N ASP A 240 -7.75 -1.94 -24.19
CA ASP A 240 -7.81 -3.15 -23.37
C ASP A 240 -6.44 -3.34 -22.69
N GLY A 241 -6.31 -3.07 -21.38
CA GLY A 241 -5.07 -3.35 -20.64
C GLY A 241 -4.62 -2.40 -19.52
N GLU A 242 -5.30 -1.29 -19.23
CA GLU A 242 -4.92 -0.46 -18.06
C GLU A 242 -5.50 -1.01 -16.76
N THR A 243 -4.63 -1.19 -15.77
CA THR A 243 -5.01 -1.60 -14.41
C THR A 243 -5.57 -0.40 -13.62
N PRO A 244 -6.55 -0.61 -12.71
CA PRO A 244 -7.06 0.50 -11.91
C PRO A 244 -5.96 1.10 -11.02
N PRO A 245 -5.93 2.42 -10.85
CA PRO A 245 -4.85 3.09 -10.13
C PRO A 245 -4.89 2.75 -8.64
N LEU A 246 -3.73 2.50 -8.06
CA LEU A 246 -3.57 2.22 -6.64
C LEU A 246 -2.41 3.02 -6.07
N ALA A 247 -2.64 3.63 -4.91
CA ALA A 247 -1.61 4.31 -4.16
C ALA A 247 -0.46 3.35 -3.83
N GLY A 248 0.72 3.68 -4.33
CA GLY A 248 1.91 2.87 -4.12
C GLY A 248 2.14 1.76 -5.15
N ALA A 249 1.38 1.72 -6.25
CA ALA A 249 1.61 0.77 -7.34
C ALA A 249 3.04 0.85 -7.92
N THR A 250 3.63 2.06 -7.92
CA THR A 250 5.03 2.31 -8.34
C THR A 250 6.00 2.40 -7.15
N GLY A 251 5.53 2.10 -5.93
CA GLY A 251 6.28 2.21 -4.68
C GLY A 251 5.77 3.33 -3.77
N ARG A 252 6.24 3.31 -2.52
CA ARG A 252 5.86 4.30 -1.49
C ARG A 252 6.47 5.67 -1.80
N LEU A 253 5.65 6.71 -1.83
CA LEU A 253 6.06 8.09 -2.17
C LEU A 253 6.60 8.92 -0.99
N TYR A 254 6.67 8.33 0.20
CA TYR A 254 7.11 9.00 1.43
C TYR A 254 8.04 8.10 2.26
N PRO A 255 8.98 8.68 3.02
CA PRO A 255 9.84 7.91 3.92
C PRO A 255 9.05 7.46 5.16
N LEU A 256 9.45 6.32 5.73
CA LEU A 256 9.04 5.96 7.08
C LEU A 256 9.96 6.64 8.08
N ARG A 257 9.37 7.26 9.09
CA ARG A 257 10.09 7.92 10.18
C ARG A 257 9.78 7.17 11.45
N TYR A 258 10.81 6.82 12.20
CA TYR A 258 10.68 6.21 13.52
C TYR A 258 11.08 7.26 14.55
N GLN A 259 10.43 7.26 15.71
CA GLN A 259 10.81 8.20 16.77
C GLN A 259 12.17 7.79 17.34
N ASP A 260 13.08 8.75 17.48
CA ASP A 260 14.37 8.53 18.11
C ASP A 260 14.15 8.13 19.57
N VAL A 261 14.57 6.91 19.90
CA VAL A 261 14.46 6.32 21.22
C VAL A 261 15.34 7.11 22.19
N SER A 262 14.75 7.78 23.19
CA SER A 262 15.52 8.25 24.34
C SER A 262 16.13 7.04 25.05
N ASP A 263 17.37 7.12 25.54
CA ASP A 263 18.24 6.03 26.03
C ASP A 263 17.62 4.98 27.01
N ASN A 264 16.38 5.16 27.48
CA ASN A 264 15.67 4.28 28.43
C ASN A 264 14.30 3.74 27.96
N ALA A 265 13.91 3.90 26.69
CA ALA A 265 12.66 3.33 26.15
C ALA A 265 12.93 2.13 25.22
N GLU A 266 12.04 1.14 25.18
CA GLU A 266 12.07 0.10 24.14
C GLU A 266 11.92 0.76 22.77
N PRO A 267 12.65 0.33 21.72
CA PRO A 267 12.49 0.88 20.38
C PRO A 267 11.04 0.70 19.91
N ALA A 268 10.38 1.81 19.60
CA ALA A 268 9.06 1.79 18.99
C ALA A 268 9.21 1.28 17.55
N ASP A 269 8.73 0.07 17.31
CA ASP A 269 8.69 -0.58 15.99
C ASP A 269 7.56 -0.02 15.09
N LEU A 270 6.84 0.98 15.57
CA LEU A 270 5.80 1.69 14.84
C LEU A 270 6.36 2.98 14.23
N PRO A 271 6.29 3.16 12.89
CA PRO A 271 6.63 4.42 12.28
C PRO A 271 5.60 5.50 12.64
N SER A 272 6.05 6.75 12.77
CA SER A 272 5.15 7.90 12.86
C SER A 272 4.32 8.04 11.58
N HIS A 273 3.10 8.54 11.71
CA HIS A 273 2.21 8.78 10.58
C HIS A 273 2.85 9.68 9.52
N PRO A 274 2.58 9.43 8.22
CA PRO A 274 3.06 10.30 7.17
C PRO A 274 2.25 11.60 7.13
N VAL A 275 2.90 12.68 6.70
CA VAL A 275 2.31 14.02 6.62
C VAL A 275 2.24 14.44 5.15
N PRO A 276 1.03 14.66 4.58
CA PRO A 276 0.83 15.19 3.24
C PRO A 276 1.50 16.55 3.03
N VAL A 277 1.85 16.86 1.78
CA VAL A 277 2.48 18.15 1.43
C VAL A 277 1.54 19.33 1.70
N ASP A 278 0.23 19.12 1.56
CA ASP A 278 -0.83 20.11 1.76
C ASP A 278 -1.44 20.07 3.19
N GLU A 279 -0.77 19.46 4.17
CA GLU A 279 -1.32 19.23 5.52
C GLU A 279 -1.85 20.51 6.18
N SER A 280 -1.12 21.64 6.09
CA SER A 280 -1.58 22.90 6.67
C SER A 280 -2.89 23.39 6.06
N ARG A 281 -3.09 23.19 4.74
CA ARG A 281 -4.32 23.57 4.05
C ARG A 281 -5.46 22.62 4.45
N ARG A 282 -5.17 21.32 4.46
CA ARG A 282 -6.10 20.26 4.86
C ARG A 282 -6.63 20.44 6.27
N LEU A 283 -5.74 20.67 7.25
CA LEU A 283 -6.12 20.97 8.63
C LEU A 283 -6.87 22.31 8.73
N GLY A 284 -6.43 23.33 7.99
CA GLY A 284 -7.15 24.61 7.92
C GLY A 284 -8.58 24.47 7.41
N TRP A 285 -8.86 23.52 6.51
CA TRP A 285 -10.23 23.19 6.11
C TRP A 285 -11.04 22.53 7.23
N ILE A 286 -10.43 21.61 7.98
CA ILE A 286 -11.11 20.95 9.12
C ILE A 286 -11.42 21.99 10.19
N ASP A 287 -10.47 22.86 10.50
CA ASP A 287 -10.60 23.92 11.50
C ASP A 287 -11.64 24.99 11.11
N SER A 288 -11.84 25.24 9.81
CA SER A 288 -12.88 26.16 9.32
C SER A 288 -14.30 25.60 9.44
N HIS A 289 -14.46 24.32 9.80
CA HIS A 289 -15.75 23.68 10.06
C HIS A 289 -15.81 23.19 11.52
N PRO A 290 -16.09 24.08 12.50
CA PRO A 290 -16.15 23.70 13.90
C PRO A 290 -17.11 22.53 14.14
N SER A 291 -16.66 21.54 14.91
CA SER A 291 -17.46 20.34 15.24
C SER A 291 -17.83 19.46 14.04
N ILE A 292 -17.11 19.54 12.91
CA ILE A 292 -17.35 18.71 11.73
C ILE A 292 -17.43 17.21 12.06
N VAL A 293 -16.57 16.72 12.97
CA VAL A 293 -16.59 15.32 13.42
C VAL A 293 -17.92 14.97 14.09
N CYS A 294 -18.41 15.82 14.99
CA CYS A 294 -19.69 15.60 15.67
C CYS A 294 -20.87 15.71 14.69
N HIS A 295 -20.80 16.61 13.72
CA HIS A 295 -21.87 16.80 12.73
C HIS A 295 -21.96 15.66 11.71
N MET A 296 -20.84 15.00 11.42
CA MET A 296 -20.78 13.85 10.51
C MET A 296 -21.05 12.52 11.21
N MET A 297 -21.11 12.51 12.55
CA MET A 297 -21.30 11.30 13.35
C MET A 297 -22.67 10.67 13.06
N ASP A 298 -22.66 9.37 12.77
CA ASP A 298 -23.85 8.53 12.59
C ASP A 298 -24.85 9.05 11.54
N LEU A 299 -24.37 9.76 10.51
CA LEU A 299 -25.23 10.16 9.40
C LEU A 299 -25.80 8.92 8.68
N PRO A 300 -27.13 8.82 8.52
CA PRO A 300 -27.75 7.64 7.91
C PRO A 300 -27.34 7.44 6.45
N GLU A 301 -27.02 8.52 5.73
CA GLU A 301 -26.48 8.46 4.38
C GLU A 301 -25.12 7.75 4.33
N LEU A 302 -24.21 8.08 5.26
CA LEU A 302 -22.89 7.46 5.35
C LEU A 302 -23.01 6.00 5.80
N GLN A 303 -23.94 5.72 6.71
CA GLN A 303 -24.24 4.37 7.17
C GLN A 303 -24.72 3.48 6.02
N LEU A 304 -25.68 3.97 5.21
CA LEU A 304 -26.18 3.24 4.04
C LEU A 304 -25.05 2.90 3.05
N LEU A 305 -24.18 3.87 2.75
CA LEU A 305 -23.02 3.63 1.87
C LEU A 305 -22.07 2.57 2.45
N CYS A 306 -21.82 2.61 3.76
CA CYS A 306 -21.02 1.60 4.46
C CYS A 306 -21.66 0.21 4.36
N ASP A 307 -22.98 0.11 4.50
CA ASP A 307 -23.69 -1.17 4.43
C ASP A 307 -23.64 -1.79 3.02
N VAL A 308 -23.75 -0.98 1.97
CA VAL A 308 -23.57 -1.45 0.58
C VAL A 308 -22.14 -1.98 0.39
N ALA A 309 -21.13 -1.21 0.78
CA ALA A 309 -19.73 -1.61 0.65
C ALA A 309 -19.42 -2.90 1.41
N ARG A 310 -19.88 -3.02 2.66
CA ARG A 310 -19.67 -4.23 3.47
C ARG A 310 -20.31 -5.46 2.82
N GLY A 311 -21.53 -5.33 2.30
CA GLY A 311 -22.24 -6.42 1.65
C GLY A 311 -21.50 -6.95 0.42
N GLU A 312 -21.04 -6.05 -0.44
CA GLU A 312 -20.44 -6.40 -1.74
C GLU A 312 -18.97 -6.84 -1.62
N LEU A 313 -18.20 -6.26 -0.70
CA LEU A 313 -16.82 -6.70 -0.44
C LEU A 313 -16.75 -7.86 0.55
N ARG A 314 -17.86 -8.20 1.23
CA ARG A 314 -17.94 -9.22 2.28
C ARG A 314 -16.88 -9.04 3.38
N CYS A 315 -16.58 -7.78 3.73
CA CYS A 315 -15.63 -7.44 4.78
C CYS A 315 -16.31 -7.41 6.16
N ASP A 316 -15.52 -7.32 7.23
CA ASP A 316 -16.07 -7.32 8.59
C ASP A 316 -16.67 -5.96 8.92
N ALA A 317 -15.96 -4.90 8.54
CA ALA A 317 -16.40 -3.54 8.73
C ALA A 317 -16.07 -2.64 7.52
N THR A 318 -16.90 -1.64 7.32
CA THR A 318 -16.65 -0.46 6.50
C THR A 318 -16.67 0.75 7.43
N LEU A 319 -15.81 1.73 7.17
CA LEU A 319 -15.64 2.92 8.00
C LEU A 319 -15.57 4.17 7.13
N VAL A 320 -16.18 5.25 7.62
CA VAL A 320 -15.92 6.62 7.18
C VAL A 320 -15.14 7.31 8.27
N THR A 321 -14.00 7.90 7.91
CA THR A 321 -13.11 8.58 8.86
C THR A 321 -12.89 10.04 8.49
N ILE A 322 -12.70 10.89 9.50
CA ILE A 322 -12.11 12.23 9.37
C ILE A 322 -10.78 12.20 10.10
N ILE A 323 -9.72 12.67 9.46
CA ILE A 323 -8.36 12.55 10.03
C ILE A 323 -7.92 13.93 10.52
N GLY A 324 -7.78 14.09 11.83
CA GLY A 324 -7.24 15.30 12.46
C GLY A 324 -5.70 15.33 12.47
N PRO A 325 -5.10 16.20 13.30
CA PRO A 325 -3.64 16.26 13.44
C PRO A 325 -3.07 14.98 14.05
N ASP A 326 -3.68 14.49 15.15
CA ASP A 326 -3.12 13.38 15.96
C ASP A 326 -3.97 12.10 15.96
N ALA A 327 -5.17 12.13 15.37
CA ALA A 327 -6.08 10.98 15.36
C ALA A 327 -6.95 10.89 14.11
N SER A 328 -7.38 9.67 13.78
CA SER A 328 -8.46 9.38 12.84
C SER A 328 -9.76 9.14 13.62
N TYR A 329 -10.79 9.94 13.36
CA TYR A 329 -12.09 9.84 13.99
C TYR A 329 -13.05 9.07 13.07
N VAL A 330 -13.60 7.96 13.57
CA VAL A 330 -14.58 7.16 12.85
C VAL A 330 -15.96 7.80 13.01
N VAL A 331 -16.48 8.38 11.94
CA VAL A 331 -17.77 9.11 11.94
C VAL A 331 -18.94 8.24 11.50
N ALA A 332 -18.68 7.17 10.76
CA ALA A 332 -19.66 6.12 10.47
C ALA A 332 -18.93 4.78 10.33
N SER A 333 -19.57 3.68 10.72
CA SER A 333 -19.05 2.34 10.47
C SER A 333 -20.18 1.33 10.44
N THR A 334 -20.05 0.19 9.76
CA THR A 334 -21.00 -0.92 9.89
C THR A 334 -20.88 -1.66 11.22
N ASP A 335 -19.71 -1.66 11.83
CA ASP A 335 -19.45 -2.30 13.13
C ASP A 335 -19.55 -1.27 14.26
N ALA A 336 -20.39 -1.56 15.26
CA ALA A 336 -20.65 -0.69 16.40
C ALA A 336 -19.41 -0.49 17.28
N GLY A 337 -18.46 -1.43 17.29
CA GLY A 337 -17.20 -1.31 18.03
C GLY A 337 -16.26 -0.22 17.48
N TRP A 338 -16.45 0.20 16.22
CA TRP A 338 -15.65 1.25 15.59
C TRP A 338 -16.31 2.62 15.59
N ARG A 339 -17.65 2.69 15.70
CA ARG A 339 -18.38 3.96 15.65
C ARG A 339 -17.95 4.89 16.81
N GLY A 340 -17.60 6.13 16.48
CA GLY A 340 -17.14 7.12 17.46
C GLY A 340 -15.72 6.91 17.99
N CYS A 341 -15.01 5.87 17.54
CA CYS A 341 -13.64 5.63 17.97
C CYS A 341 -12.68 6.71 17.44
N SER A 342 -11.72 7.06 18.28
CA SER A 342 -10.57 7.88 17.92
C SER A 342 -9.33 6.99 17.89
N ILE A 343 -8.81 6.77 16.69
CA ILE A 343 -7.63 5.94 16.45
C ILE A 343 -6.42 6.88 16.40
N PRO A 344 -5.39 6.74 17.25
CA PRO A 344 -4.17 7.54 17.13
C PRO A 344 -3.63 7.48 15.71
N ARG A 345 -3.20 8.62 15.15
CA ARG A 345 -2.87 8.71 13.71
C ARG A 345 -1.71 7.79 13.32
N ASP A 346 -0.74 7.59 14.22
CA ASP A 346 0.35 6.62 14.07
C ASP A 346 -0.14 5.16 14.00
N HIS A 347 -1.33 4.89 14.55
CA HIS A 347 -1.98 3.58 14.52
C HIS A 347 -3.06 3.48 13.43
N SER A 348 -3.10 4.37 12.44
CA SER A 348 -4.17 4.42 11.44
C SER A 348 -3.65 4.15 10.02
N ILE A 349 -4.10 3.06 9.37
CA ILE A 349 -3.85 2.87 7.93
C ILE A 349 -4.46 4.02 7.12
N CYS A 350 -5.58 4.60 7.56
CA CYS A 350 -6.25 5.70 6.88
C CYS A 350 -5.33 6.93 6.72
N ALA A 351 -4.43 7.17 7.67
CA ALA A 351 -3.43 8.24 7.57
C ALA A 351 -2.47 8.04 6.39
N HIS A 352 -2.17 6.79 6.02
CA HIS A 352 -1.35 6.46 4.86
C HIS A 352 -2.11 6.57 3.54
N THR A 353 -3.45 6.41 3.56
CA THR A 353 -4.30 6.65 2.38
C THR A 353 -4.32 8.14 1.99
N LEU A 354 -4.17 9.06 2.94
CA LEU A 354 -4.11 10.50 2.65
C LEU A 354 -2.92 10.93 1.78
N MET A 355 -1.90 10.09 1.66
CA MET A 355 -0.67 10.40 0.92
C MET A 355 -0.84 10.31 -0.60
N SER A 356 -2.02 9.91 -1.09
CA SER A 356 -2.37 9.86 -2.51
C SER A 356 -3.84 10.25 -2.71
N LYS A 357 -4.18 10.68 -3.94
CA LYS A 357 -5.57 10.81 -4.39
C LYS A 357 -6.15 9.48 -4.89
N GLU A 358 -5.31 8.46 -5.00
CA GLU A 358 -5.68 7.11 -5.44
C GLU A 358 -6.02 6.22 -4.23
N PRO A 359 -6.86 5.17 -4.43
CA PRO A 359 -7.17 4.21 -3.38
C PRO A 359 -5.96 3.42 -2.91
N LEU A 360 -5.91 3.07 -1.63
CA LEU A 360 -4.87 2.23 -1.04
C LEU A 360 -5.44 0.84 -0.75
N LEU A 361 -4.93 -0.16 -1.49
CA LEU A 361 -5.24 -1.58 -1.27
C LEU A 361 -4.05 -2.25 -0.55
N VAL A 362 -4.34 -2.88 0.60
CA VAL A 362 -3.35 -3.59 1.42
C VAL A 362 -3.89 -4.99 1.68
N PRO A 363 -3.50 -5.97 0.85
CA PRO A 363 -3.95 -7.36 1.01
C PRO A 363 -3.36 -8.03 2.25
N HIS A 364 -2.18 -7.60 2.72
CA HIS A 364 -1.46 -8.20 3.85
C HIS A 364 -0.84 -7.15 4.78
N PRO A 365 -1.63 -6.46 5.61
CA PRO A 365 -1.10 -5.47 6.56
C PRO A 365 -0.04 -6.04 7.51
N GLU A 366 -0.13 -7.33 7.86
CA GLU A 366 0.83 -8.04 8.71
C GLU A 366 2.21 -8.21 8.08
N ALA A 367 2.29 -8.17 6.75
CA ALA A 367 3.54 -8.27 5.99
C ALA A 367 4.05 -6.90 5.51
N ASP A 368 3.32 -5.82 5.80
CA ASP A 368 3.69 -4.47 5.39
C ASP A 368 4.38 -3.73 6.55
N VAL A 369 5.62 -3.29 6.32
CA VAL A 369 6.41 -2.54 7.30
C VAL A 369 5.72 -1.26 7.79
N ARG A 370 4.79 -0.70 7.00
CA ARG A 370 3.99 0.46 7.41
C ARG A 370 2.99 0.12 8.51
N PHE A 371 2.45 -1.10 8.52
CA PHE A 371 1.23 -1.43 9.26
C PHE A 371 1.39 -2.58 10.26
N SER A 372 2.38 -3.47 10.06
CA SER A 372 2.60 -4.67 10.86
C SER A 372 2.79 -4.41 12.37
N ALA A 373 3.22 -3.20 12.74
CA ALA A 373 3.34 -2.75 14.12
C ALA A 373 2.08 -2.09 14.71
N MET A 374 1.08 -1.77 13.89
CA MET A 374 -0.15 -1.11 14.35
C MET A 374 -1.01 -2.04 15.22
N ASN A 375 -1.68 -1.47 16.22
CA ASN A 375 -2.58 -2.22 17.09
C ASN A 375 -3.73 -2.88 16.30
N LEU A 376 -4.24 -2.23 15.26
CA LEU A 376 -5.27 -2.83 14.39
C LEU A 376 -4.82 -4.14 13.74
N VAL A 377 -3.53 -4.28 13.43
CA VAL A 377 -2.97 -5.49 12.82
C VAL A 377 -2.62 -6.53 13.89
N ARG A 378 -1.92 -6.10 14.95
CA ARG A 378 -1.40 -7.01 16.00
C ARG A 378 -2.44 -7.48 17.00
N ARG A 379 -3.33 -6.58 17.44
CA ARG A 379 -4.31 -6.83 18.50
C ARG A 379 -5.69 -7.11 17.94
N ASP A 380 -6.15 -6.27 17.00
CA ASP A 380 -7.51 -6.37 16.46
C ASP A 380 -7.60 -7.34 15.27
N GLY A 381 -6.46 -7.84 14.81
CA GLY A 381 -6.39 -8.94 13.86
C GLY A 381 -6.71 -8.56 12.42
N VAL A 382 -6.69 -7.28 12.04
CA VAL A 382 -6.91 -6.85 10.66
C VAL A 382 -5.86 -7.48 9.73
N ARG A 383 -6.33 -8.10 8.66
CA ARG A 383 -5.53 -8.80 7.63
C ARG A 383 -5.82 -8.30 6.21
N PHE A 384 -6.76 -7.38 6.05
CA PHE A 384 -7.06 -6.75 4.76
C PHE A 384 -7.56 -5.33 5.00
N TYR A 385 -7.07 -4.39 4.19
CA TYR A 385 -7.55 -3.01 4.16
C TYR A 385 -7.71 -2.54 2.71
N PHE A 386 -8.82 -1.87 2.42
CA PHE A 386 -9.02 -1.20 1.15
C PHE A 386 -9.71 0.15 1.37
N GLY A 387 -8.96 1.23 1.17
CA GLY A 387 -9.40 2.58 1.54
C GLY A 387 -9.31 3.58 0.40
N PHE A 388 -10.34 4.41 0.31
CA PHE A 388 -10.49 5.46 -0.69
C PHE A 388 -10.42 6.82 0.00
N PRO A 389 -9.60 7.77 -0.48
CA PRO A 389 -9.55 9.11 0.10
C PRO A 389 -10.88 9.84 -0.14
N ILE A 390 -11.35 10.56 0.88
CA ILE A 390 -12.49 11.48 0.78
C ILE A 390 -11.96 12.84 0.36
N LEU A 391 -12.16 13.16 -0.92
CA LEU A 391 -11.59 14.33 -1.58
C LEU A 391 -12.59 15.47 -1.61
N ILE A 392 -12.39 16.47 -0.77
CA ILE A 392 -13.19 17.70 -0.81
C ILE A 392 -12.57 18.72 -1.76
N SER A 393 -13.41 19.57 -2.33
CA SER A 393 -12.98 20.66 -3.20
C SER A 393 -12.91 21.99 -2.45
N TYR A 394 -11.79 22.70 -2.58
CA TYR A 394 -11.70 24.09 -2.14
C TYR A 394 -12.48 25.00 -3.09
N PRO A 395 -12.94 26.18 -2.62
CA PRO A 395 -13.55 27.19 -3.48
C PRO A 395 -12.66 27.62 -4.66
N GLU A 396 -11.34 27.49 -4.49
CA GLU A 396 -10.31 27.83 -5.48
C GLU A 396 -10.11 26.76 -6.57
N GLY A 397 -10.75 25.59 -6.44
CA GLY A 397 -10.75 24.51 -7.44
C GLY A 397 -9.82 23.33 -7.15
N ASP A 398 -8.87 23.47 -6.22
CA ASP A 398 -8.03 22.34 -5.78
C ASP A 398 -8.79 21.36 -4.89
N THR A 399 -8.31 20.11 -4.82
CA THR A 399 -8.87 19.08 -3.92
C THR A 399 -7.87 18.63 -2.86
N THR A 400 -8.36 18.33 -1.65
CA THR A 400 -7.58 17.71 -0.57
C THR A 400 -8.31 16.51 0.02
N ALA A 401 -7.56 15.53 0.53
CA ALA A 401 -8.13 14.37 1.22
C ALA A 401 -8.32 14.72 2.71
N ILE A 402 -9.54 14.67 3.24
CA ILE A 402 -9.79 14.95 4.67
C ILE A 402 -9.97 13.70 5.54
N GLY A 403 -10.09 12.55 4.88
CA GLY A 403 -10.59 11.34 5.50
C GLY A 403 -10.56 10.17 4.53
N THR A 404 -11.15 9.06 4.94
CA THR A 404 -11.24 7.87 4.09
C THR A 404 -12.60 7.18 4.18
N PHE A 405 -13.01 6.56 3.08
CA PHE A 405 -14.04 5.54 3.02
C PHE A 405 -13.32 4.19 2.83
N CYS A 406 -13.31 3.33 3.84
CA CYS A 406 -12.46 2.14 3.84
C CYS A 406 -13.16 0.87 4.35
N CYS A 407 -12.71 -0.27 3.86
CA CYS A 407 -13.13 -1.60 4.28
C CYS A 407 -11.98 -2.31 5.00
N VAL A 408 -12.28 -3.00 6.10
CA VAL A 408 -11.32 -3.82 6.86
C VAL A 408 -11.87 -5.23 7.09
N HIS A 409 -10.97 -6.20 7.13
CA HIS A 409 -11.32 -7.59 7.41
C HIS A 409 -10.19 -8.29 8.16
N ALA A 410 -10.54 -9.13 9.15
CA ALA A 410 -9.62 -9.86 10.02
C ALA A 410 -9.33 -11.30 9.57
N GLY A 411 -10.12 -11.84 8.63
CA GLY A 411 -9.93 -13.20 8.11
C GLY A 411 -8.83 -13.30 7.05
N GLN A 412 -9.02 -14.16 6.04
CA GLN A 412 -8.00 -14.35 5.01
C GLN A 412 -7.85 -13.10 4.14
N SER A 413 -6.60 -12.79 3.78
CA SER A 413 -6.29 -11.85 2.71
C SER A 413 -7.08 -12.22 1.45
N ARG A 414 -7.47 -11.20 0.70
CA ARG A 414 -8.32 -11.32 -0.48
C ARG A 414 -7.89 -10.33 -1.55
N ASN A 415 -8.08 -10.74 -2.79
CA ASN A 415 -7.99 -9.86 -3.94
C ASN A 415 -9.33 -9.14 -4.13
N VAL A 416 -9.28 -8.05 -4.89
CA VAL A 416 -10.45 -7.22 -5.22
C VAL A 416 -10.76 -7.41 -6.70
N SER A 417 -12.02 -7.49 -7.11
CA SER A 417 -12.36 -7.51 -8.55
C SER A 417 -12.45 -6.09 -9.14
N GLU A 418 -12.37 -5.95 -10.46
CA GLU A 418 -12.57 -4.66 -11.14
C GLU A 418 -13.94 -4.05 -10.83
N SER A 419 -15.00 -4.86 -10.82
CA SER A 419 -16.34 -4.45 -10.39
C SER A 419 -16.38 -3.97 -8.92
N GLN A 420 -15.69 -4.64 -8.00
CA GLN A 420 -15.60 -4.21 -6.60
C GLN A 420 -14.82 -2.91 -6.43
N TYR A 421 -13.74 -2.73 -7.20
CA TYR A 421 -13.00 -1.47 -7.27
C TYR A 421 -13.94 -0.34 -7.75
N ALA A 422 -14.62 -0.55 -8.87
CA ALA A 422 -15.52 0.43 -9.47
C ALA A 422 -16.68 0.79 -8.54
N LEU A 423 -17.24 -0.21 -7.83
CA LEU A 423 -18.26 -0.01 -6.82
C LEU A 423 -17.76 0.86 -5.67
N MET A 424 -16.58 0.54 -5.11
CA MET A 424 -16.01 1.32 -4.01
C MET A 424 -15.66 2.75 -4.42
N THR A 425 -15.16 2.96 -5.64
CA THR A 425 -14.94 4.30 -6.20
C THR A 425 -16.24 5.09 -6.18
N THR A 426 -17.33 4.51 -6.70
CA THR A 426 -18.64 5.17 -6.76
C THR A 426 -19.21 5.46 -5.36
N LEU A 427 -19.06 4.54 -4.40
CA LEU A 427 -19.51 4.76 -3.03
C LEU A 427 -18.68 5.82 -2.29
N ALA A 428 -17.36 5.85 -2.49
CA ALA A 428 -16.48 6.86 -1.90
C ALA A 428 -16.76 8.27 -2.45
N GLU A 429 -17.08 8.39 -3.75
CA GLU A 429 -17.58 9.63 -4.33
C GLU A 429 -18.92 10.05 -3.71
N GLY A 430 -19.83 9.09 -3.48
CA GLY A 430 -21.09 9.32 -2.78
C GLY A 430 -20.87 9.85 -1.37
N ALA A 431 -19.98 9.22 -0.60
CA ALA A 431 -19.64 9.62 0.76
C ALA A 431 -19.03 11.04 0.78
N THR A 432 -18.16 11.34 -0.18
CA THR A 432 -17.60 12.68 -0.39
C THR A 432 -18.71 13.71 -0.59
N ARG A 433 -19.70 13.43 -1.45
CA ARG A 433 -20.80 14.37 -1.73
C ARG A 433 -21.74 14.55 -0.54
N VAL A 434 -21.99 13.50 0.24
CA VAL A 434 -22.72 13.60 1.51
C VAL A 434 -21.97 14.53 2.46
N MET A 435 -20.68 14.30 2.67
CA MET A 435 -19.86 15.13 3.57
C MET A 435 -19.75 16.58 3.08
N GLU A 436 -19.57 16.83 1.78
CA GLU A 436 -19.56 18.19 1.23
C GLU A 436 -20.90 18.90 1.45
N SER A 437 -22.02 18.18 1.27
CA SER A 437 -23.35 18.75 1.46
C SER A 437 -23.58 19.17 2.91
N HIS A 438 -23.25 18.30 3.86
CA HIS A 438 -23.36 18.59 5.29
C HIS A 438 -22.36 19.67 5.76
N ALA A 439 -21.11 19.65 5.28
CA ALA A 439 -20.14 20.71 5.56
C ALA A 439 -20.61 22.09 5.07
N SER A 440 -21.21 22.14 3.87
CA SER A 440 -21.79 23.37 3.33
C SER A 440 -22.98 23.89 4.13
N LEU A 441 -23.75 23.01 4.78
CA LEU A 441 -24.85 23.42 5.66
C LEU A 441 -24.34 24.02 6.97
N LEU A 442 -23.24 23.51 7.51
CA LEU A 442 -22.60 24.09 8.69
C LEU A 442 -22.16 25.53 8.46
N LEU A 443 -21.49 25.81 7.33
CA LEU A 443 -21.03 27.16 6.98
C LEU A 443 -22.18 28.16 6.75
N LYS A 444 -23.38 27.69 6.41
CA LYS A 444 -24.57 28.54 6.26
C LYS A 444 -25.24 28.86 7.59
N GLN A 445 -24.94 28.08 8.64
CA GLN A 445 -25.54 28.21 9.97
C GLN A 445 -24.64 28.98 10.96
N SER A 446 -23.34 29.05 10.68
CA SER A 446 -22.36 29.93 11.35
C SER A 446 -22.43 31.35 10.81
#